data_AF-A0A7J4W035-F1
#
_entry.id   AF-A0A7J4W035-F1
#
_cell.length_a   1.000
_cell.length_b   1.000
_cell.length_c   1.000
_cell.angle_alpha   90.00
_cell.angle_beta   90.00
_cell.angle_gamma   90.00
#
_symmetry.space_group_name_H-M   'P 1'
#
loop_
_entity.id
_entity.type
_entity.pdbx_description
1 polymer ?
#
loop_
_entity_poly.entity_id
_entity_poly.type
_entity_poly.pdbx_seq_one_letter_code
_entity_poly.pdbx_strand_id
1 'polypeptide(L)'
;MTLLKLQIQNATAFRLDHLAKQRNVSPEEMAASAIEEFVEREEWQIEEIQSGLREADAGDFASPDEVAAVRAKFSGTKSSD
;
A
#
# COMPACT_ATOMS: atom_id res chain seq x y z
N MET A 1 -8.79 11.06 -21.60
CA MET A 1 -9.41 11.73 -20.44
C MET A 1 -10.86 11.31 -20.36
N THR A 2 -11.26 10.68 -19.26
CA THR A 2 -12.63 10.19 -19.03
C THR A 2 -13.23 11.02 -17.91
N LEU A 3 -14.50 11.41 -18.02
CA LEU A 3 -15.22 12.14 -16.97
C LEU A 3 -16.00 11.15 -16.10
N LEU A 4 -15.77 11.20 -14.80
CA LEU A 4 -16.46 10.37 -13.83
C LEU A 4 -17.23 11.27 -12.85
N LYS A 5 -18.55 11.06 -12.73
CA LYS A 5 -19.37 11.72 -11.70
C LYS A 5 -19.55 10.77 -10.54
N LEU A 6 -19.15 11.20 -9.34
CA LEU A 6 -19.18 10.40 -8.12
C LEU A 6 -20.02 11.12 -7.05
N GLN A 7 -20.63 10.33 -6.17
CA GLN A 7 -21.22 10.82 -4.93
C GLN A 7 -20.28 10.45 -3.80
N ILE A 8 -19.86 11.44 -3.02
CA ILE A 8 -19.02 11.25 -1.84
C ILE A 8 -19.68 11.91 -0.64
N GLN A 9 -19.35 11.43 0.57
CA GLN A 9 -19.85 12.04 1.79
C GLN A 9 -19.30 13.47 1.95
N ASN A 10 -20.12 14.39 2.48
CA ASN A 10 -19.72 15.78 2.70
C ASN A 10 -18.44 15.91 3.54
N ALA A 11 -18.28 15.03 4.55
CA ALA A 11 -17.08 14.99 5.37
C ALA A 11 -15.82 14.67 4.55
N THR A 12 -15.92 13.76 3.58
CA THR A 12 -14.82 13.43 2.66
C THR A 12 -14.49 14.59 1.73
N ALA A 13 -15.52 15.23 1.16
CA ALA A 13 -15.33 16.41 0.31
C ALA A 13 -14.59 17.54 1.05
N PHE A 14 -14.97 17.81 2.31
CA PHE A 14 -14.30 18.80 3.15
C PHE A 14 -12.82 18.47 3.41
N ARG A 15 -12.52 17.19 3.69
CA ARG A 15 -11.15 16.74 3.91
C ARG A 15 -10.30 16.86 2.64
N LEU A 16 -10.87 16.53 1.47
CA LEU A 16 -10.19 16.69 0.19
C LEU A 16 -9.85 18.16 -0.08
N ASP A 17 -10.81 19.07 0.10
CA ASP A 17 -10.59 20.51 -0.06
C ASP A 17 -9.49 21.04 0.87
N HIS A 18 -9.50 20.62 2.14
CA HIS A 18 -8.46 21.00 3.09
C HIS A 18 -7.07 20.52 2.66
N LEU A 19 -6.95 19.26 2.22
CA LEU A 19 -5.66 18.73 1.76
C LEU A 19 -5.21 19.38 0.44
N ALA A 20 -6.14 19.67 -0.47
CA ALA A 20 -5.88 20.35 -1.73
C ALA A 20 -5.27 21.74 -1.50
N LYS A 21 -5.83 22.51 -0.57
CA LYS A 21 -5.29 23.82 -0.13
C LYS A 21 -3.87 23.71 0.41
N GLN A 22 -3.58 22.71 1.23
CA GLN A 22 -2.23 22.50 1.78
C GLN A 22 -1.19 22.12 0.72
N ARG A 23 -1.62 21.41 -0.33
CA ARG A 23 -0.77 20.98 -1.45
C ARG A 23 -0.77 21.95 -2.63
N ASN A 24 -1.53 23.05 -2.54
CA ASN A 24 -1.69 24.05 -3.59
C ASN A 24 -2.17 23.45 -4.94
N VAL A 25 -3.16 22.56 -4.87
CA VAL A 25 -3.86 21.96 -6.03
C VAL A 25 -5.37 22.16 -5.90
N SER A 26 -6.13 21.94 -6.97
CA SER A 26 -7.59 21.96 -6.90
C SER A 26 -8.15 20.72 -6.17
N PRO A 27 -9.36 20.81 -5.57
CA PRO A 27 -10.03 19.64 -4.99
C PRO A 27 -10.26 18.50 -6.00
N GLU A 28 -10.52 18.82 -7.27
CA GLU A 28 -10.70 17.86 -8.35
C GLU A 28 -9.40 17.12 -8.68
N GLU A 29 -8.28 17.85 -8.80
CA GLU A 29 -6.96 17.25 -8.99
C GLU A 29 -6.60 16.36 -7.79
N MET A 30 -6.86 16.82 -6.57
CA MET A 30 -6.61 16.05 -5.36
C MET A 30 -7.45 14.76 -5.31
N ALA A 31 -8.71 14.82 -5.72
CA ALA A 31 -9.58 13.65 -5.82
C ALA A 31 -9.11 12.67 -6.90
N ALA A 32 -8.70 13.19 -8.07
CA ALA A 32 -8.16 12.36 -9.15
C ALA A 32 -6.90 11.62 -8.71
N SER A 33 -5.92 12.34 -8.15
CA SER A 33 -4.69 11.71 -7.64
C SER A 33 -4.97 10.69 -6.54
N ALA A 34 -5.90 10.97 -5.62
CA ALA A 34 -6.26 10.01 -4.58
C ALA A 34 -6.90 8.73 -5.14
N ILE A 35 -7.65 8.82 -6.24
CA ILE A 35 -8.24 7.66 -6.93
C ILE A 35 -7.16 6.87 -7.67
N GLU A 36 -6.25 7.56 -8.39
CA GLU A 36 -5.13 6.93 -9.10
C GLU A 36 -4.22 6.17 -8.12
N GLU A 37 -3.79 6.82 -7.04
CA GLU A 37 -2.99 6.20 -5.97
C GLU A 37 -3.74 5.03 -5.30
N PHE A 38 -5.07 5.09 -5.22
CA PHE A 38 -5.86 3.98 -4.70
C PHE A 38 -5.82 2.79 -5.65
N VAL A 39 -6.11 3.00 -6.94
CA VAL A 39 -6.14 1.93 -7.94
C VAL A 39 -4.78 1.25 -8.05
N GLU A 40 -3.69 2.02 -8.19
CA GLU A 40 -2.33 1.46 -8.29
C GLU A 40 -1.98 0.57 -7.09
N ARG A 41 -2.33 1.02 -5.87
CA ARG A 41 -2.05 0.26 -4.65
C ARG A 41 -2.91 -1.00 -4.53
N GLU A 42 -4.18 -0.96 -4.96
CA GLU A 42 -5.04 -2.14 -4.91
C GLU A 42 -4.62 -3.17 -5.97
N GLU A 43 -4.25 -2.74 -7.18
CA GLU A 43 -3.74 -3.62 -8.23
C GLU A 43 -2.47 -4.34 -7.76
N TRP A 44 -1.50 -3.59 -7.24
CA TRP A 44 -0.26 -4.19 -6.71
C TRP A 44 -0.54 -5.17 -5.56
N GLN A 45 -1.40 -4.82 -4.61
CA GLN A 45 -1.74 -5.73 -3.50
C GLN A 45 -2.37 -7.03 -3.99
N ILE A 46 -3.29 -6.96 -4.96
CA ILE A 46 -3.94 -8.14 -5.51
C ILE A 46 -2.90 -9.01 -6.21
N GLU A 47 -2.02 -8.43 -7.02
CA GLU A 47 -0.96 -9.16 -7.73
C GLU A 47 0.00 -9.88 -6.78
N GLU A 48 0.45 -9.21 -5.72
CA GLU A 48 1.32 -9.79 -4.70
C GLU A 48 0.66 -10.94 -3.95
N ILE A 49 -0.61 -10.79 -3.55
CA ILE A 49 -1.37 -11.87 -2.91
C ILE A 49 -1.45 -13.07 -3.84
N GLN A 50 -1.77 -12.85 -5.12
CA GLN A 50 -1.85 -13.92 -6.10
C GLN A 50 -0.48 -14.57 -6.35
N SER A 51 0.62 -13.82 -6.30
CA SER A 51 1.96 -14.40 -6.39
C SER A 51 2.30 -15.27 -5.19
N GLY A 52 2.11 -14.74 -3.98
CA GLY A 52 2.37 -15.49 -2.76
C GLY A 52 1.54 -16.77 -2.65
N LEU A 53 0.29 -16.76 -3.15
CA LEU A 53 -0.53 -17.98 -3.24
C LEU A 53 0.09 -19.01 -4.21
N ARG A 54 0.55 -18.59 -5.40
CA ARG A 54 1.19 -19.50 -6.36
C ARG A 54 2.50 -20.10 -5.82
N GLU A 55 3.31 -19.28 -5.17
CA GLU A 55 4.56 -19.71 -4.52
C GLU A 55 4.25 -20.73 -3.41
N ALA A 56 3.27 -20.44 -2.56
CA ALA A 56 2.81 -21.34 -1.51
C ALA A 56 2.29 -22.68 -2.06
N ASP A 57 1.46 -22.64 -3.12
CA ASP A 57 0.94 -23.84 -3.78
C ASP A 57 2.05 -24.66 -4.46
N ALA A 58 3.12 -24.00 -4.91
CA ALA A 58 4.32 -24.65 -5.43
C ALA A 58 5.26 -25.17 -4.33
N GLY A 59 4.96 -24.90 -3.05
CA GLY A 59 5.80 -25.25 -1.90
C GLY A 59 7.07 -24.40 -1.79
N ASP A 60 7.12 -23.24 -2.46
CA ASP A 60 8.24 -22.30 -2.45
C ASP A 60 8.26 -21.48 -1.15
N PHE A 61 8.58 -22.17 -0.07
CA PHE A 61 8.77 -21.57 1.25
C PHE A 61 10.25 -21.59 1.62
N ALA A 62 10.67 -20.58 2.37
CA ALA A 62 11.99 -20.59 3.00
C ALA A 62 12.19 -21.86 3.83
N SER A 63 13.36 -22.45 3.69
CA SER A 63 13.80 -23.58 4.50
C SER A 63 13.93 -23.19 5.99
N PRO A 64 13.92 -24.17 6.91
CA PRO A 64 14.15 -23.90 8.33
C PRO A 64 15.45 -23.14 8.62
N ASP A 65 16.51 -23.43 7.87
CA ASP A 65 17.82 -22.80 8.03
C ASP A 65 17.81 -21.33 7.59
N GLU A 66 17.13 -21.00 6.49
CA GLU A 66 16.95 -19.62 6.03
C GLU A 66 16.14 -18.80 7.04
N VAL A 67 15.07 -19.39 7.59
CA VAL A 67 14.28 -18.76 8.65
C VAL A 67 15.13 -18.53 9.91
N ALA A 68 15.98 -19.50 10.28
CA ALA A 68 16.88 -19.37 11.43
C ALA A 68 17.91 -18.24 11.23
N ALA A 69 18.48 -18.13 10.03
CA ALA A 69 19.44 -17.09 9.67
C ALA A 69 18.83 -15.68 9.76
N VAL A 70 17.61 -15.48 9.24
CA VAL A 70 16.89 -14.20 9.34
C VAL A 70 16.61 -13.86 10.81
N ARG A 71 16.15 -14.83 11.61
CA ARG A 71 15.90 -14.63 13.04
C ARG A 71 17.17 -14.20 13.78
N ALA A 72 18.30 -14.85 13.51
CA ALA A 72 19.59 -14.50 14.13
C ALA A 72 20.05 -13.09 13.76
N LYS A 73 19.84 -12.66 12.51
CA LYS A 73 20.19 -11.30 12.05
C LYS A 73 19.45 -10.20 12.81
N PHE A 74 18.20 -10.45 13.22
CA PHE A 74 17.33 -9.45 13.85
C PHE A 74 17.06 -9.68 15.35
N SER A 75 17.69 -10.69 15.98
CA SER A 75 17.48 -11.02 17.39
C SER A 75 18.07 -10.01 18.38
N GLY A 76 18.70 -8.92 17.89
CA GLY A 76 19.15 -7.82 18.74
C GLY A 76 20.08 -8.31 19.85
N THR A 77 21.24 -8.84 19.51
CA THR A 77 22.33 -8.94 20.48
C THR A 77 22.70 -7.54 20.96
N LYS A 78 22.08 -7.08 22.04
CA LYS A 78 22.76 -6.19 22.99
C LYS A 78 23.97 -6.98 23.49
N SER A 79 25.12 -6.76 22.86
CA SER A 79 26.40 -7.02 23.50
C SER A 79 26.47 -6.02 24.65
N SER A 80 26.10 -6.47 25.85
CA SER A 80 26.42 -5.76 27.08
C SER A 80 27.86 -6.14 27.39
N ASP A 81 28.80 -5.27 27.00
CA ASP A 81 30.11 -5.17 27.63
C ASP A 81 30.04 -4.11 28.74
#